data_AF-A0A2S1SLY2-F1
#
_entry.id   AF-A0A2S1SLY2-F1
#
_cell.length_a   1.000
_cell.length_b   1.000
_cell.length_c   1.000
_cell.angle_alpha   90.00
_cell.angle_beta   90.00
_cell.angle_gamma   90.00
#
_symmetry.space_group_name_H-M   'P 1'
#
loop_
_entity.id
_entity.type
_entity.pdbx_description
1 polymer ?
#
loop_
_entity_poly.entity_id
_entity_poly.type
_entity_poly.pdbx_seq_one_letter_code
_entity_poly.pdbx_strand_id
1 'polypeptide(L)'
;MTTTRTTRLRRPLIAGTTAIAAIAAVTVTAGFAATASDSAKAAAAGPDLRLIAASSSITLTSWKEDPGVYLDLGTYLTAEGTPLELKVTRKSYRDPVTITQTVYEGGKARAKALPNGTVKDFSGLPGFAEITVTDKAGKQVLRRAESFCPNNASGRVRPDAPATSKYPESCPTNPFTLGSVWGVEKGWAANTYAGSYTRPVELAAGTYTAKVSVAKKYRDLFGIANRPATVKVTVQERSFEDGRGAAARTAGSGEHAGHGAAHPAPSAAGAAHAGHGPGHAPTPAQAAAAVTSGAGPSYNVGHGPLKAAPPALPWALKKQQTARSARVGDTEGQTDGSRKAPALGPLAKRPAGKPSVPNVPKPDLRSLPAYGITISDGGEDVPGKDYLAFSANVWNAGPAQLVVDGFRSPGKATMDAYQYFYDAKGKQVGYTPTGTMEWDPRPGHMHWHFTDFASYRLLKADKKETVRSGKEAFCLANTDAVDYTVKNANWHPFNTDLATACGQENSISVREVLDVGSGDTYTQDLPGQSFDITSLPNGTYYIQVLANPENRLKETSTANNSALRKVVLGGKPGKRTVTVPAHELVNAN
;
A
#
# COMPACT_ATOMS: atom_id res chain seq x y z
N MET A 1 -33.30 -14.63 77.31
CA MET A 1 -33.68 -14.85 75.89
C MET A 1 -32.42 -15.30 75.15
N THR A 2 -32.05 -16.59 75.21
CA THR A 2 -32.19 -17.56 74.09
C THR A 2 -31.80 -16.93 72.74
N THR A 3 -30.75 -17.34 72.01
CA THR A 3 -30.16 -18.69 71.86
C THR A 3 -28.76 -18.63 71.21
N THR A 4 -27.78 -19.33 71.84
CA THR A 4 -26.71 -20.24 71.30
C THR A 4 -25.80 -19.79 70.13
N ARG A 5 -24.46 -19.68 70.35
CA ARG A 5 -23.38 -20.72 70.45
C ARG A 5 -22.97 -21.26 69.07
N THR A 6 -21.72 -21.59 68.69
CA THR A 6 -20.43 -21.93 69.35
C THR A 6 -19.39 -22.05 68.21
N THR A 7 -18.06 -21.96 68.35
CA THR A 7 -17.03 -22.91 68.88
C THR A 7 -15.71 -22.54 68.15
N ARG A 8 -14.45 -22.80 68.56
CA ARG A 8 -13.73 -23.22 69.77
C ARG A 8 -12.23 -22.99 69.49
N LEU A 9 -11.44 -22.81 70.56
CA LEU A 9 -9.98 -22.68 70.60
C LEU A 9 -9.21 -23.95 70.21
N ARG A 10 -7.92 -23.77 69.83
CA ARG A 10 -6.74 -24.42 70.48
C ARG A 10 -5.39 -23.85 69.97
N ARG A 11 -4.45 -23.63 70.90
CA ARG A 11 -2.98 -23.45 70.80
C ARG A 11 -2.33 -24.71 71.43
N PRO A 12 -1.04 -25.12 71.21
CA PRO A 12 0.12 -24.47 71.88
C PRO A 12 1.58 -24.74 71.34
N LEU A 13 2.61 -24.26 72.10
CA LEU A 13 4.06 -24.61 72.22
C LEU A 13 5.05 -24.15 71.10
N ILE A 14 6.16 -23.40 71.27
CA ILE A 14 7.33 -23.20 72.20
C ILE A 14 8.59 -24.07 71.89
N ALA A 15 9.76 -23.38 71.83
CA ALA A 15 11.20 -23.76 71.93
C ALA A 15 11.99 -23.93 70.61
N GLY A 16 13.23 -23.41 70.43
CA GLY A 16 14.15 -22.68 71.33
C GLY A 16 15.46 -22.20 70.64
N THR A 17 16.17 -21.29 71.33
CA THR A 17 17.65 -21.00 71.45
C THR A 17 18.59 -21.08 70.23
N THR A 18 19.51 -20.13 69.95
CA THR A 18 20.67 -19.66 70.76
C THR A 18 21.25 -18.29 70.29
N ALA A 19 22.02 -17.64 71.18
CA ALA A 19 22.68 -16.33 71.04
C ALA A 19 24.15 -16.42 70.56
N ILE A 20 24.77 -15.30 70.15
CA ILE A 20 26.02 -14.69 70.69
C ILE A 20 26.61 -13.58 69.76
N ALA A 21 26.74 -12.39 70.36
CA ALA A 21 27.78 -11.35 70.36
C ALA A 21 28.56 -10.84 69.10
N ALA A 22 28.51 -9.49 69.01
CA ALA A 22 29.61 -8.51 68.89
C ALA A 22 30.55 -8.48 67.65
N ILE A 23 30.66 -7.31 67.03
CA ILE A 23 31.86 -6.43 67.01
C ILE A 23 31.51 -5.14 66.25
N ALA A 24 31.81 -3.99 66.86
CA ALA A 24 31.77 -2.68 66.21
C ALA A 24 33.06 -2.45 65.41
N ALA A 25 32.93 -1.97 64.17
CA ALA A 25 34.05 -1.41 63.41
C ALA A 25 33.58 -0.22 62.56
N VAL A 26 33.98 0.96 63.01
CA VAL A 26 34.29 2.22 62.30
C VAL A 26 33.85 2.27 60.82
N THR A 27 32.83 3.08 60.53
CA THR A 27 32.59 3.59 59.17
C THR A 27 33.20 4.98 59.04
N VAL A 28 34.21 5.08 58.18
CA VAL A 28 34.81 6.33 57.71
C VAL A 28 33.76 7.07 56.88
N THR A 29 33.34 8.24 57.37
CA THR A 29 32.57 9.22 56.60
C THR A 29 33.49 9.91 55.59
N ALA A 30 33.60 9.33 54.40
CA ALA A 30 34.07 10.05 53.22
C ALA A 30 32.85 10.52 52.42
N GLY A 31 32.58 11.82 52.51
CA GLY A 31 31.54 12.48 51.73
C GLY A 31 31.84 12.35 50.24
N PHE A 32 30.90 11.74 49.52
CA PHE A 32 30.70 12.07 48.12
C PHE A 32 29.46 12.95 48.06
N ALA A 33 29.70 14.22 47.79
CA ALA A 33 28.68 15.14 47.32
C ALA A 33 28.00 14.48 46.12
N ALA A 34 26.78 13.99 46.33
CA ALA A 34 25.86 13.75 45.25
C ALA A 34 25.57 15.12 44.64
N THR A 35 26.37 15.52 43.66
CA THR A 35 25.95 16.51 42.69
C THR A 35 24.74 15.91 42.01
N ALA A 36 23.57 16.29 42.52
CA ALA A 36 22.32 16.20 41.80
C ALA A 36 22.53 16.98 40.51
N SER A 37 23.00 16.28 39.48
CA SER A 37 22.75 16.66 38.10
C SER A 37 21.27 16.42 37.86
N ASP A 38 20.47 17.30 38.46
CA ASP A 38 19.06 17.56 38.24
C ASP A 38 18.91 18.26 36.88
N SER A 39 19.47 17.61 35.86
CA SER A 39 19.57 18.11 34.49
C SER A 39 19.80 16.99 33.47
N ALA A 40 19.49 15.74 33.82
CA ALA A 40 18.95 14.81 32.82
C ALA A 40 17.49 15.19 32.56
N LYS A 41 17.35 16.36 31.94
CA LYS A 41 16.18 16.86 31.22
C LYS A 41 15.37 15.66 30.75
N ALA A 42 14.16 15.50 31.27
CA ALA A 42 13.16 14.58 30.75
C ALA A 42 13.19 14.74 29.22
N ALA A 43 13.86 13.79 28.56
CA ALA A 43 14.11 13.87 27.13
C ALA A 43 12.73 13.89 26.49
N ALA A 44 12.46 14.94 25.71
CA ALA A 44 11.19 15.13 25.05
C ALA A 44 10.75 13.79 24.44
N ALA A 45 9.59 13.30 24.88
CA ALA A 45 9.04 11.99 24.52
C ALA A 45 8.50 11.98 23.07
N GLY A 46 9.40 12.28 22.12
CA GLY A 46 9.19 12.23 20.68
C GLY A 46 10.12 11.21 20.02
N PRO A 47 9.99 11.02 18.70
CA PRO A 47 10.81 10.05 17.97
C PRO A 47 12.27 10.51 17.92
N ASP A 48 13.20 9.59 18.19
CA ASP A 48 14.63 9.78 17.91
C ASP A 48 14.87 9.45 16.43
N LEU A 49 14.89 10.51 15.62
CA LEU A 49 15.01 10.42 14.17
C LEU A 49 16.45 10.60 13.72
N ARG A 50 16.94 9.67 12.89
CA ARG A 50 18.34 9.67 12.41
C ARG A 50 18.44 9.33 10.93
N LEU A 51 19.25 10.09 10.21
CA LEU A 51 19.66 9.75 8.85
C LEU A 51 20.79 8.72 8.92
N ILE A 52 20.63 7.61 8.21
CA ILE A 52 21.65 6.56 8.07
C ILE A 52 21.87 6.23 6.59
N ALA A 53 23.04 5.70 6.26
CA ALA A 53 23.29 5.02 4.99
C ALA A 53 23.42 3.52 5.28
N ALA A 54 22.65 2.69 4.58
CA ALA A 54 22.72 1.23 4.71
C ALA A 54 23.99 0.66 4.06
N SER A 55 24.58 1.39 3.09
CA SER A 55 25.81 1.01 2.40
C SER A 55 26.72 2.22 2.25
N SER A 56 28.03 2.00 2.33
CA SER A 56 29.05 3.04 2.11
C SER A 56 29.34 3.30 0.63
N SER A 57 28.90 2.38 -0.24
CA SER A 57 29.01 2.49 -1.69
C SER A 57 27.82 1.85 -2.40
N ILE A 58 27.43 2.42 -3.54
CA ILE A 58 26.38 1.91 -4.40
C ILE A 58 26.78 1.99 -5.88
N THR A 59 26.11 1.21 -6.72
CA THR A 59 26.24 1.29 -8.18
C THR A 59 24.88 1.66 -8.78
N LEU A 60 24.83 2.75 -9.54
CA LEU A 60 23.67 3.16 -10.31
C LEU A 60 23.89 2.78 -11.77
N THR A 61 22.83 2.34 -12.44
CA THR A 61 22.86 1.99 -13.86
C THR A 61 22.12 3.05 -14.65
N SER A 62 22.79 3.63 -15.64
CA SER A 62 22.18 4.40 -16.72
C SER A 62 22.02 3.48 -17.92
N TRP A 63 20.84 3.46 -18.53
CA TRP A 63 20.59 2.66 -19.73
C TRP A 63 20.86 3.50 -20.97
N LYS A 64 21.48 2.94 -22.01
CA LYS A 64 21.74 3.68 -23.27
C LYS A 64 20.45 4.09 -23.96
N GLU A 65 19.44 3.23 -23.84
CA GLU A 65 18.12 3.39 -24.43
C GLU A 65 17.22 4.34 -23.61
N ASP A 66 17.52 4.53 -22.33
CA ASP A 66 16.87 5.49 -21.44
C ASP A 66 17.90 6.13 -20.49
N PRO A 67 18.62 7.17 -20.96
CA PRO A 67 19.75 7.75 -20.24
C PRO A 67 19.35 8.43 -18.92
N GLY A 68 20.18 8.22 -17.90
CA GLY A 68 20.05 8.86 -16.59
C GLY A 68 20.04 7.86 -15.44
N VAL A 69 20.26 8.36 -14.22
CA VAL A 69 20.22 7.54 -13.01
C VAL A 69 19.26 8.10 -11.99
N TYR A 70 18.59 7.19 -11.28
CA TYR A 70 17.81 7.50 -10.10
C TYR A 70 18.71 7.50 -8.86
N LEU A 71 18.63 8.55 -8.05
CA LEU A 71 19.48 8.72 -6.86
C LEU A 71 18.98 7.93 -5.66
N ASP A 72 18.76 6.62 -5.82
CA ASP A 72 18.55 5.73 -4.68
C ASP A 72 19.89 5.44 -4.01
N LEU A 73 20.28 6.34 -3.10
CA LEU A 73 21.58 6.33 -2.45
C LEU A 73 21.66 5.36 -1.25
N GLY A 74 20.63 4.53 -1.03
CA GLY A 74 20.57 3.61 0.11
C GLY A 74 20.58 4.33 1.45
N THR A 75 19.92 5.50 1.52
CA THR A 75 19.85 6.33 2.73
C THR A 75 18.45 6.35 3.32
N TYR A 76 18.36 6.23 4.63
CA TYR A 76 17.09 6.00 5.34
C TYR A 76 16.96 6.93 6.56
N LEU A 77 15.72 7.29 6.88
CA LEU A 77 15.38 7.95 8.13
C LEU A 77 14.83 6.93 9.12
N THR A 78 15.56 6.65 10.20
CA THR A 78 15.16 5.73 11.26
C THR A 78 14.24 6.41 12.27
N ALA A 79 13.33 5.67 12.90
CA ALA A 79 12.57 6.15 14.07
C ALA A 79 12.81 5.26 15.29
N GLU A 80 13.38 5.83 16.35
CA GLU A 80 13.66 5.17 17.62
C GLU A 80 12.94 5.83 18.79
N GLY A 81 12.85 5.11 19.93
CA GLY A 81 12.13 5.58 21.12
C GLY A 81 10.60 5.52 20.98
N THR A 82 10.04 6.33 20.08
CA THR A 82 8.61 6.35 19.67
C THR A 82 8.52 6.41 18.13
N PRO A 83 7.40 6.00 17.52
CA PRO A 83 7.23 6.14 16.07
C PRO A 83 7.12 7.62 15.66
N LEU A 84 7.48 7.91 14.40
CA LEU A 84 7.06 9.14 13.75
C LEU A 84 5.64 8.94 13.23
N GLU A 85 4.72 9.81 13.61
CA GLU A 85 3.35 9.79 13.10
C GLU A 85 2.90 11.20 12.76
N LEU A 86 2.47 11.37 11.52
CA LEU A 86 2.01 12.61 10.94
C LEU A 86 0.61 12.39 10.36
N LYS A 87 -0.35 13.19 10.79
CA LYS A 87 -1.69 13.21 10.20
C LYS A 87 -1.79 14.43 9.29
N VAL A 88 -2.05 14.17 8.02
CA VAL A 88 -2.13 15.17 6.95
C VAL A 88 -3.56 15.22 6.46
N THR A 89 -4.17 16.40 6.44
CA THR A 89 -5.60 16.55 6.13
C THR A 89 -5.90 17.84 5.41
N ARG A 90 -6.96 17.84 4.62
CA ARG A 90 -7.68 19.06 4.21
C ARG A 90 -9.16 18.90 4.51
N LYS A 91 -9.79 19.99 4.93
CA LYS A 91 -11.22 19.99 5.30
C LYS A 91 -12.13 19.98 4.06
N SER A 92 -11.72 20.66 3.00
CA SER A 92 -12.38 20.69 1.70
C SER A 92 -11.35 21.04 0.62
N TYR A 93 -11.76 21.04 -0.66
CA TYR A 93 -10.90 21.47 -1.76
C TYR A 93 -10.62 22.99 -1.78
N ARG A 94 -11.32 23.77 -0.95
CA ARG A 94 -11.07 25.20 -0.73
C ARG A 94 -10.07 25.48 0.39
N ASP A 95 -9.77 24.48 1.20
CA ASP A 95 -8.87 24.60 2.34
C ASP A 95 -7.49 24.06 1.98
N PRO A 96 -6.40 24.71 2.44
CA PRO A 96 -5.06 24.19 2.22
C PRO A 96 -4.86 22.86 2.98
N VAL A 97 -3.88 22.08 2.51
CA VAL A 97 -3.45 20.88 3.24
C VAL A 97 -2.71 21.29 4.51
N THR A 98 -3.07 20.65 5.61
CA THR A 98 -2.50 20.87 6.95
C THR A 98 -1.89 19.59 7.48
N ILE A 99 -0.98 19.72 8.44
CA ILE A 99 -0.27 18.59 9.01
C ILE A 99 -0.14 18.76 10.53
N THR A 100 -0.34 17.65 11.22
CA THR A 100 -0.12 17.52 12.67
C THR A 100 0.82 16.35 12.93
N GLN A 101 1.64 16.46 13.96
CA GLN A 101 2.47 15.37 14.47
C GLN A 101 1.84 14.80 15.74
N THR A 102 1.76 13.48 15.86
CA THR A 102 1.46 12.85 17.15
C THR A 102 2.69 12.92 18.05
N VAL A 103 2.54 13.52 19.22
CA VAL A 103 3.55 13.59 20.28
C VAL A 103 3.02 12.94 21.56
N TYR A 104 3.89 12.42 22.42
CA TYR A 104 3.48 11.76 23.65
C TYR A 104 3.84 12.62 24.87
N GLU A 105 2.83 13.14 25.57
CA GLU A 105 3.00 13.95 26.78
C GLU A 105 2.43 13.18 27.98
N GLY A 106 3.27 12.83 28.96
CA GLY A 106 2.85 12.00 30.10
C GLY A 106 2.29 10.63 29.67
N GLY A 107 2.80 10.06 28.58
CA GLY A 107 2.35 8.79 28.00
C GLY A 107 1.04 8.87 27.20
N LYS A 108 0.44 10.06 27.05
CA LYS A 108 -0.78 10.27 26.26
C LYS A 108 -0.44 10.89 24.90
N ALA A 109 -1.04 10.36 23.84
CA ALA A 109 -0.93 10.93 22.51
C ALA A 109 -1.62 12.30 22.44
N ARG A 110 -0.95 13.28 21.82
CA ARG A 110 -1.42 14.64 21.56
C ARG A 110 -1.07 15.02 20.13
N ALA A 111 -1.97 15.74 19.46
CA ALA A 111 -1.70 16.30 18.14
C ALA A 111 -1.03 17.66 18.29
N LYS A 112 0.19 17.79 17.76
CA LYS A 112 0.94 19.04 17.65
C LYS A 112 0.82 19.56 16.22
N ALA A 113 0.24 20.73 16.02
CA ALA A 113 0.23 21.37 14.71
C ALA A 113 1.65 21.73 14.27
N LEU A 114 1.99 21.48 13.01
CA LEU A 114 3.24 21.94 12.42
C LEU A 114 3.00 23.26 11.66
N PRO A 115 4.06 24.06 11.40
CA PRO A 115 3.92 25.34 10.72
C PRO A 115 3.22 25.24 9.36
N ASN A 116 2.47 26.27 8.98
CA ASN A 116 1.88 26.37 7.65
C ASN A 116 2.97 26.28 6.56
N GLY A 117 2.66 25.60 5.46
CA GLY A 117 3.61 25.37 4.37
C GLY A 117 4.61 24.24 4.61
N THR A 118 4.51 23.51 5.73
CA THR A 118 5.31 22.28 5.97
C THR A 118 5.02 21.22 4.89
N VAL A 119 3.77 21.16 4.42
CA VAL A 119 3.31 20.32 3.31
C VAL A 119 2.63 21.19 2.26
N LYS A 120 2.72 20.77 1.00
CA LYS A 120 1.98 21.37 -0.13
C LYS A 120 0.76 20.52 -0.50
N ASP A 121 0.95 19.20 -0.49
CA ASP A 121 0.01 18.18 -0.92
C ASP A 121 0.26 16.90 -0.11
N PHE A 122 -0.26 15.77 -0.59
CA PHE A 122 -0.17 14.47 0.09
C PHE A 122 1.06 13.63 -0.30
N SER A 123 1.98 14.16 -1.11
CA SER A 123 3.13 13.41 -1.66
C SER A 123 4.36 13.33 -0.74
N GLY A 124 4.27 13.88 0.47
CA GLY A 124 5.32 13.85 1.48
C GLY A 124 5.83 15.22 1.90
N LEU A 125 7.00 15.25 2.53
CA LEU A 125 7.65 16.44 3.06
C LEU A 125 8.58 17.05 1.99
N PRO A 126 8.25 18.19 1.37
CA PRO A 126 8.99 18.72 0.23
C PRO A 126 10.39 19.24 0.58
N GLY A 127 11.38 18.82 -0.19
CA GLY A 127 12.78 19.25 -0.01
C GLY A 127 13.37 18.82 1.33
N PHE A 128 13.09 17.58 1.71
CA PHE A 128 13.56 17.00 2.97
C PHE A 128 15.01 16.51 2.86
N ALA A 129 15.33 15.76 1.81
CA ALA A 129 16.67 15.27 1.56
C ALA A 129 17.41 16.24 0.63
N GLU A 130 18.51 16.81 1.11
CA GLU A 130 19.43 17.64 0.33
C GLU A 130 20.60 16.76 -0.12
N ILE A 131 20.76 16.61 -1.43
CA ILE A 131 21.75 15.74 -2.06
C ILE A 131 22.75 16.61 -2.82
N THR A 132 24.03 16.36 -2.61
CA THR A 132 25.14 16.95 -3.38
C THR A 132 26.00 15.82 -3.93
N VAL A 133 26.29 15.83 -5.22
CA VAL A 133 27.18 14.86 -5.87
C VAL A 133 28.43 15.57 -6.36
N THR A 134 29.59 15.05 -5.98
CA THR A 134 30.90 15.53 -6.42
C THR A 134 31.60 14.45 -7.24
N ASP A 135 32.27 14.86 -8.32
CA ASP A 135 33.12 13.95 -9.10
C ASP A 135 34.43 13.61 -8.37
N LYS A 136 35.27 12.80 -9.01
CA LYS A 136 36.58 12.39 -8.48
C LYS A 136 37.56 13.57 -8.29
N ALA A 137 37.39 14.67 -9.03
CA ALA A 137 38.18 15.89 -8.88
C ALA A 137 37.67 16.79 -7.74
N GLY A 138 36.57 16.40 -7.06
CA GLY A 138 35.95 17.17 -5.98
C GLY A 138 35.03 18.29 -6.50
N LYS A 139 34.78 18.38 -7.80
CA LYS A 139 33.86 19.36 -8.38
C LYS A 139 32.42 18.89 -8.12
N GLN A 140 31.59 19.79 -7.60
CA GLN A 140 30.16 19.55 -7.50
C GLN A 140 29.54 19.48 -8.89
N VAL A 141 29.00 18.32 -9.25
CA VAL A 141 28.34 18.08 -10.55
C VAL A 141 26.82 18.13 -10.43
N LEU A 142 26.27 17.94 -9.22
CA LEU A 142 24.84 17.98 -8.98
C LEU A 142 24.52 18.49 -7.58
N ARG A 143 23.43 19.25 -7.46
CA ARG A 143 22.76 19.56 -6.21
C ARG A 143 21.25 19.39 -6.40
N ARG A 144 20.61 18.64 -5.52
CA ARG A 144 19.18 18.32 -5.60
C ARG A 144 18.53 18.35 -4.22
N ALA A 145 17.27 18.73 -4.17
CA ALA A 145 16.41 18.50 -3.01
C ALA A 145 15.32 17.51 -3.41
N GLU A 146 15.09 16.49 -2.58
CA GLU A 146 14.03 15.48 -2.79
C GLU A 146 13.02 15.53 -1.65
N SER A 147 11.75 15.28 -2.00
CA SER A 147 10.67 15.11 -1.02
C SER A 147 10.83 13.79 -0.28
N PHE A 148 10.49 13.77 1.00
CA PHE A 148 10.51 12.54 1.80
C PHE A 148 9.09 12.10 2.12
N CYS A 149 8.72 10.90 1.67
CA CYS A 149 7.51 10.23 2.09
C CYS A 149 7.82 9.31 3.29
N PRO A 150 7.28 9.57 4.49
CA PRO A 150 7.55 8.71 5.66
C PRO A 150 7.04 7.27 5.50
N ASN A 151 6.04 7.04 4.64
CA ASN A 151 5.51 5.72 4.35
C ASN A 151 6.32 4.94 3.30
N ASN A 152 7.36 5.54 2.71
CA ASN A 152 8.09 4.93 1.61
C ASN A 152 9.02 3.79 2.06
N ALA A 153 9.02 2.69 1.30
CA ALA A 153 9.98 1.59 1.31
C ALA A 153 10.62 1.35 2.70
N SER A 154 9.77 1.07 3.68
CA SER A 154 10.16 1.01 5.08
C SER A 154 10.54 -0.40 5.51
N GLY A 155 11.57 -0.50 6.35
CA GLY A 155 12.07 -1.79 6.85
C GLY A 155 12.52 -1.72 8.30
N ARG A 156 12.52 -2.88 8.98
CA ARG A 156 13.08 -3.02 10.33
C ARG A 156 14.58 -2.74 10.31
N VAL A 157 15.06 -1.91 11.24
CA VAL A 157 16.51 -1.68 11.43
C VAL A 157 17.11 -2.56 12.52
N ARG A 158 16.28 -3.31 13.27
CA ARG A 158 16.72 -4.25 14.29
C ARG A 158 15.77 -5.45 14.41
N PRO A 159 16.27 -6.65 14.81
CA PRO A 159 15.46 -7.87 14.85
C PRO A 159 14.29 -7.84 15.85
N ASP A 160 14.41 -7.08 16.93
CA ASP A 160 13.40 -6.93 17.99
C ASP A 160 12.33 -5.87 17.69
N ALA A 161 12.43 -5.16 16.56
CA ALA A 161 11.37 -4.27 16.09
C ALA A 161 10.11 -5.06 15.67
N PRO A 162 8.92 -4.44 15.73
CA PRO A 162 7.67 -5.07 15.28
C PRO A 162 7.82 -5.66 13.87
N ALA A 163 7.28 -6.86 13.66
CA ALA A 163 7.42 -7.57 12.39
C ALA A 163 6.76 -6.87 11.20
N THR A 164 5.77 -6.01 11.47
CA THR A 164 5.05 -5.19 10.49
C THR A 164 4.96 -3.76 10.98
N SER A 165 4.98 -2.80 10.05
CA SER A 165 4.62 -1.40 10.33
C SER A 165 3.10 -1.28 10.35
N LYS A 166 2.58 -0.48 11.29
CA LYS A 166 1.16 -0.14 11.30
C LYS A 166 0.77 0.91 10.27
N TYR A 167 1.73 1.69 9.75
CA TYR A 167 1.47 2.79 8.81
C TYR A 167 1.27 2.29 7.37
N PRO A 168 0.56 3.06 6.52
CA PRO A 168 0.44 2.73 5.09
C PRO A 168 1.80 2.57 4.40
N GLU A 169 1.80 1.90 3.25
CA GLU A 169 3.03 1.55 2.51
C GLU A 169 3.45 2.62 1.47
N SER A 170 2.66 3.69 1.31
CA SER A 170 2.97 4.81 0.43
C SER A 170 2.32 6.13 0.88
N CYS A 171 2.78 7.24 0.31
CA CYS A 171 2.11 8.54 0.43
C CYS A 171 1.18 8.71 -0.78
N PRO A 172 -0.07 9.20 -0.60
CA PRO A 172 -1.03 9.29 -1.68
C PRO A 172 -0.61 10.29 -2.77
N THR A 173 -0.89 9.92 -4.02
CA THR A 173 -0.65 10.74 -5.22
C THR A 173 -1.92 11.29 -5.83
N ASN A 174 -3.07 10.75 -5.42
CA ASN A 174 -4.36 11.20 -5.91
C ASN A 174 -4.55 12.70 -5.58
N PRO A 175 -4.77 13.56 -6.57
CA PRO A 175 -4.91 15.00 -6.35
C PRO A 175 -6.14 15.34 -5.47
N PHE A 176 -7.09 14.41 -5.37
CA PHE A 176 -8.33 14.54 -4.62
C PHE A 176 -8.33 13.86 -3.23
N THR A 177 -7.20 13.31 -2.75
CA THR A 177 -7.03 12.81 -1.35
C THR A 177 -7.44 13.86 -0.31
N LEU A 178 -8.24 13.49 0.69
CA LEU A 178 -8.71 14.37 1.77
C LEU A 178 -7.88 14.19 3.06
N GLY A 179 -7.38 12.98 3.31
CA GLY A 179 -6.65 12.67 4.53
C GLY A 179 -5.68 11.51 4.38
N SER A 180 -4.52 11.61 5.03
CA SER A 180 -3.51 10.56 5.07
C SER A 180 -2.83 10.51 6.42
N VAL A 181 -2.38 9.31 6.79
CA VAL A 181 -1.49 9.08 7.94
C VAL A 181 -0.15 8.64 7.41
N TRP A 182 0.90 9.41 7.72
CA TRP A 182 2.27 9.07 7.40
C TRP A 182 3.01 8.67 8.67
N GLY A 183 3.87 7.66 8.59
CA GLY A 183 4.68 7.32 9.74
C GLY A 183 5.82 6.35 9.47
N VAL A 184 6.77 6.38 10.40
CA VAL A 184 7.87 5.43 10.50
C VAL A 184 7.72 4.71 11.83
N GLU A 185 7.48 3.40 11.77
CA GLU A 185 7.29 2.58 12.96
C GLU A 185 8.55 2.57 13.86
N LYS A 186 8.35 2.40 15.16
CA LYS A 186 9.47 2.32 16.10
C LYS A 186 10.39 1.15 15.76
N GLY A 187 11.67 1.41 15.60
CA GLY A 187 12.67 0.42 15.18
C GLY A 187 12.63 0.11 13.68
N TRP A 188 11.97 0.95 12.90
CA TRP A 188 11.97 0.92 11.44
C TRP A 188 12.68 2.13 10.86
N ALA A 189 12.93 2.09 9.55
CA ALA A 189 13.42 3.22 8.78
C ALA A 189 12.73 3.29 7.42
N ALA A 190 12.49 4.51 6.94
CA ALA A 190 11.92 4.79 5.64
C ALA A 190 13.00 5.30 4.67
N ASN A 191 12.96 4.85 3.41
CA ASN A 191 13.93 5.28 2.41
C ASN A 191 13.73 6.79 2.10
N THR A 192 14.84 7.54 2.08
CA THR A 192 14.83 8.99 1.77
C THR A 192 14.78 9.31 0.29
N TYR A 193 14.97 8.30 -0.57
CA TYR A 193 14.75 8.38 -2.01
C TYR A 193 13.27 8.53 -2.34
N ALA A 194 12.92 9.50 -3.20
CA ALA A 194 11.52 9.78 -3.52
C ALA A 194 10.87 8.80 -4.54
N GLY A 195 11.56 7.73 -4.96
CA GLY A 195 10.95 6.70 -5.81
C GLY A 195 10.49 7.23 -7.17
N SER A 196 9.35 6.73 -7.64
CA SER A 196 8.72 7.11 -8.92
C SER A 196 8.36 8.60 -9.04
N TYR A 197 8.49 9.39 -7.97
CA TYR A 197 8.22 10.84 -7.94
C TYR A 197 9.43 11.69 -8.29
N THR A 198 10.58 11.05 -8.51
CA THR A 198 11.83 11.74 -8.84
C THR A 198 12.16 11.55 -10.31
N ARG A 199 12.75 12.57 -10.92
CA ARG A 199 13.27 12.46 -12.30
C ARG A 199 14.68 11.83 -12.27
N PRO A 200 15.06 11.06 -13.29
CA PRO A 200 16.45 10.66 -13.44
C PRO A 200 17.33 11.90 -13.59
N VAL A 201 18.59 11.76 -13.21
CA VAL A 201 19.62 12.78 -13.42
C VAL A 201 20.67 12.25 -14.37
N GLU A 202 21.11 13.10 -15.28
CA GLU A 202 22.19 12.77 -16.19
C GLU A 202 23.52 12.83 -15.43
N LEU A 203 24.13 11.67 -15.22
CA LEU A 203 25.49 11.52 -14.72
C LEU A 203 26.23 10.61 -15.68
N ALA A 204 27.39 11.04 -16.14
CA ALA A 204 28.25 10.21 -16.97
C ALA A 204 28.70 8.95 -16.21
N ALA A 205 29.06 7.90 -16.93
CA ALA A 205 29.70 6.74 -16.33
C ALA A 205 30.98 7.17 -15.58
N GLY A 206 31.13 6.74 -14.33
CA GLY A 206 32.23 7.18 -13.49
C GLY A 206 32.00 6.99 -12.00
N THR A 207 32.94 7.49 -11.19
CA THR A 207 32.88 7.42 -9.73
C THR A 207 32.65 8.80 -9.14
N TYR A 208 31.73 8.88 -8.19
CA TYR A 208 31.29 10.08 -7.52
C TYR A 208 31.23 9.87 -6.00
N THR A 209 31.11 10.97 -5.27
CA THR A 209 30.74 10.98 -3.86
C THR A 209 29.43 11.74 -3.71
N ALA A 210 28.40 11.07 -3.18
CA ALA A 210 27.14 11.70 -2.83
C ALA A 210 27.12 12.00 -1.33
N LYS A 211 26.73 13.23 -0.99
CA LYS A 211 26.45 13.66 0.38
C LYS A 211 24.96 13.93 0.51
N VAL A 212 24.32 13.26 1.46
CA VAL A 212 22.90 13.40 1.77
C VAL A 212 22.76 14.03 3.16
N SER A 213 21.94 15.07 3.28
CA SER A 213 21.59 15.67 4.57
C SER A 213 20.11 15.97 4.66
N VAL A 214 19.54 15.89 5.86
CA VAL A 214 18.17 16.37 6.11
C VAL A 214 18.18 17.90 6.14
N ALA A 215 17.30 18.57 5.40
CA ALA A 215 17.23 20.03 5.34
C ALA A 215 17.05 20.66 6.74
N LYS A 216 17.67 21.84 6.96
CA LYS A 216 17.71 22.49 8.28
C LYS A 216 16.31 22.65 8.89
N LYS A 217 15.32 23.06 8.10
CA LYS A 217 13.94 23.24 8.57
C LYS A 217 13.36 21.99 9.24
N TYR A 218 13.65 20.80 8.70
CA TYR A 218 13.14 19.54 9.26
C TYR A 218 13.98 19.04 10.42
N ARG A 219 15.29 19.34 10.42
CA ARG A 219 16.14 19.11 11.60
C ARG A 219 15.65 19.88 12.80
N ASP A 220 15.31 21.15 12.61
CA ASP A 220 14.79 22.01 13.67
C ASP A 220 13.37 21.55 14.10
N LEU A 221 12.53 21.17 13.15
CA LEU A 221 11.14 20.77 13.41
C LEU A 221 11.03 19.45 14.19
N PHE A 222 11.86 18.47 13.85
CA PHE A 222 11.80 17.11 14.40
C PHE A 222 12.96 16.76 15.33
N GLY A 223 13.89 17.68 15.58
CA GLY A 223 15.05 17.42 16.45
C GLY A 223 16.10 16.48 15.85
N ILE A 224 16.21 16.43 14.51
CA ILE A 224 17.18 15.55 13.82
C ILE A 224 18.58 16.18 13.90
N ALA A 225 19.56 15.41 14.37
CA ALA A 225 20.95 15.87 14.41
C ALA A 225 21.50 16.19 13.01
N ASN A 226 22.33 17.22 12.88
CA ASN A 226 23.01 17.54 11.63
C ASN A 226 24.17 16.58 11.35
N ARG A 227 23.84 15.35 10.94
CA ARG A 227 24.79 14.30 10.58
C ARG A 227 24.53 13.86 9.13
N PRO A 228 25.17 14.49 8.14
CA PRO A 228 25.07 14.06 6.75
C PRO A 228 25.64 12.65 6.56
N ALA A 229 25.04 11.88 5.66
CA ALA A 229 25.57 10.62 5.18
C ALA A 229 26.41 10.84 3.91
N THR A 230 27.52 10.12 3.78
CA THR A 230 28.37 10.15 2.59
C THR A 230 28.42 8.76 1.98
N VAL A 231 28.11 8.66 0.68
CA VAL A 231 28.04 7.40 -0.07
C VAL A 231 28.90 7.52 -1.32
N LYS A 232 29.76 6.54 -1.57
CA LYS A 232 30.49 6.44 -2.85
C LYS A 232 29.53 5.92 -3.93
N VAL A 233 29.46 6.58 -5.07
CA VAL A 233 28.54 6.22 -6.14
C VAL A 233 29.34 5.84 -7.38
N THR A 234 29.09 4.66 -7.93
CA THR A 234 29.60 4.29 -9.25
C THR A 234 28.43 4.35 -10.22
N VAL A 235 28.52 5.17 -11.26
CA VAL A 235 27.57 5.15 -12.37
C VAL A 235 28.13 4.27 -13.47
N GLN A 236 27.36 3.29 -13.91
CA GLN A 236 27.68 2.42 -15.03
C GLN A 236 26.66 2.64 -16.14
N GLU A 237 27.13 2.59 -17.39
CA GLU A 237 26.26 2.59 -18.56
C GLU A 237 26.06 1.14 -19.03
N ARG A 238 24.81 0.77 -19.37
CA ARG A 238 24.46 -0.55 -19.92
C ARG A 238 23.47 -0.41 -21.07
N SER A 239 23.46 -1.37 -21.98
CA SER A 239 22.40 -1.56 -22.97
C SER A 239 21.50 -2.74 -22.57
N PHE A 240 20.22 -2.69 -22.96
CA PHE A 240 19.34 -3.85 -22.85
C PHE A 240 19.84 -5.07 -23.65
N GLU A 241 20.69 -4.86 -24.65
CA GLU A 241 21.29 -5.92 -25.48
C GLU A 241 22.46 -6.63 -24.78
N ASP A 242 23.16 -5.95 -23.85
CA ASP A 242 24.28 -6.52 -23.11
C ASP A 242 23.84 -7.72 -22.24
N GLY A 243 22.56 -7.76 -21.85
CA GLY A 243 21.95 -8.88 -21.12
C GLY A 243 21.51 -10.06 -22.00
N ARG A 244 21.34 -9.87 -23.31
CA ARG A 244 20.91 -10.93 -24.25
C ARG A 244 22.09 -11.75 -24.80
N GLY A 245 23.31 -11.22 -24.75
CA GLY A 245 24.52 -11.89 -25.24
C GLY A 245 25.17 -12.90 -24.28
N ALA A 246 24.78 -12.92 -23.00
CA ALA A 246 25.41 -13.78 -21.99
C ALA A 246 24.78 -15.18 -21.89
N ALA A 247 23.54 -15.38 -22.33
CA ALA A 247 22.90 -16.70 -22.40
C ALA A 247 23.32 -17.51 -23.65
N ALA A 248 23.94 -16.87 -24.65
CA ALA A 248 24.26 -17.48 -25.94
C ALA A 248 25.75 -17.82 -26.13
N ARG A 249 26.60 -17.68 -25.10
CA ARG A 249 28.07 -17.83 -25.21
C ARG A 249 28.71 -18.95 -24.39
N THR A 250 27.92 -19.87 -23.83
CA THR A 250 28.43 -21.09 -23.17
C THR A 250 28.14 -22.39 -23.94
N ALA A 251 27.92 -22.31 -25.25
CA ALA A 251 27.81 -23.49 -26.11
C ALA A 251 28.79 -23.38 -27.30
N GLY A 252 30.04 -23.79 -27.05
CA GLY A 252 31.08 -24.07 -28.03
C GLY A 252 32.32 -24.47 -27.22
N SER A 253 32.88 -25.67 -27.31
CA SER A 253 33.11 -26.51 -28.48
C SER A 253 33.32 -27.97 -28.06
N GLY A 254 32.82 -28.92 -28.85
CA GLY A 254 33.12 -30.35 -28.75
C GLY A 254 32.77 -31.06 -30.05
N GLU A 255 33.71 -30.97 -31.01
CA GLU A 255 34.03 -31.88 -32.12
C GLU A 255 32.93 -32.67 -32.86
N HIS A 256 32.83 -32.33 -34.16
CA HIS A 256 32.64 -33.16 -35.35
C HIS A 256 32.18 -34.63 -35.26
N ALA A 257 31.07 -34.91 -35.95
CA ALA A 257 30.86 -35.89 -37.04
C ALA A 257 29.44 -36.49 -36.93
N GLY A 258 28.56 -36.53 -37.93
CA GLY A 258 28.55 -36.08 -39.31
C GLY A 258 27.21 -36.57 -39.93
N HIS A 259 26.73 -35.84 -40.93
CA HIS A 259 25.72 -36.24 -41.94
C HIS A 259 24.28 -36.49 -41.41
N GLY A 260 23.20 -36.06 -42.06
CA GLY A 260 22.99 -35.52 -43.39
C GLY A 260 21.53 -35.04 -43.49
N ALA A 261 21.26 -34.37 -44.60
CA ALA A 261 20.14 -33.48 -44.85
C ALA A 261 18.73 -34.11 -44.85
N ALA A 262 17.76 -33.17 -44.80
CA ALA A 262 16.49 -33.14 -45.53
C ALA A 262 15.19 -33.44 -44.75
N HIS A 263 14.38 -32.36 -44.64
CA HIS A 263 12.92 -32.31 -44.60
C HIS A 263 12.27 -33.29 -45.61
N PRO A 264 10.99 -33.75 -45.47
CA PRO A 264 9.84 -32.90 -45.11
C PRO A 264 8.64 -33.53 -44.36
N ALA A 265 7.78 -32.62 -43.87
CA ALA A 265 6.30 -32.56 -43.80
C ALA A 265 5.41 -33.81 -43.51
N PRO A 266 4.20 -33.60 -42.93
CA PRO A 266 3.44 -34.60 -42.21
C PRO A 266 2.31 -35.24 -43.04
N SER A 267 1.87 -36.44 -42.64
CA SER A 267 0.58 -36.98 -43.07
C SER A 267 -0.07 -37.85 -41.99
N ALA A 268 -1.39 -37.79 -42.01
CA ALA A 268 -2.37 -38.11 -40.98
C ALA A 268 -2.71 -39.61 -40.79
N ALA A 269 -3.69 -39.80 -39.89
CA ALA A 269 -4.51 -40.99 -39.61
C ALA A 269 -3.89 -41.99 -38.62
N GLY A 270 -4.61 -42.53 -37.64
CA GLY A 270 -6.02 -42.42 -37.28
C GLY A 270 -6.35 -43.51 -36.25
N ALA A 271 -7.44 -43.28 -35.52
CA ALA A 271 -8.29 -44.27 -34.85
C ALA A 271 -7.83 -45.01 -33.57
N ALA A 272 -8.77 -44.97 -32.62
CA ALA A 272 -9.30 -46.09 -31.83
C ALA A 272 -8.79 -46.34 -30.38
N HIS A 273 -9.68 -45.93 -29.46
CA HIS A 273 -10.33 -46.73 -28.40
C HIS A 273 -9.59 -47.25 -27.15
N ALA A 274 -10.25 -46.94 -26.01
CA ALA A 274 -10.40 -47.72 -24.76
C ALA A 274 -9.12 -47.92 -23.92
N GLY A 275 -9.12 -47.87 -22.59
CA GLY A 275 -10.15 -47.82 -21.57
C GLY A 275 -9.49 -48.27 -20.24
N HIS A 276 -10.08 -47.86 -19.11
CA HIS A 276 -9.91 -48.41 -17.76
C HIS A 276 -8.60 -48.13 -16.96
N GLY A 277 -8.77 -47.52 -15.77
CA GLY A 277 -7.86 -47.67 -14.62
C GLY A 277 -8.03 -49.06 -13.96
N PRO A 278 -7.71 -49.29 -12.65
CA PRO A 278 -7.24 -48.38 -11.60
C PRO A 278 -6.06 -48.94 -10.74
N GLY A 279 -5.52 -48.10 -9.84
CA GLY A 279 -5.04 -48.45 -8.47
C GLY A 279 -3.88 -49.43 -8.25
N HIS A 280 -2.80 -48.96 -7.59
CA HIS A 280 -2.26 -49.48 -6.31
C HIS A 280 -0.78 -49.04 -6.08
N ALA A 281 -0.49 -48.57 -4.87
CA ALA A 281 0.85 -48.47 -4.25
C ALA A 281 1.06 -49.72 -3.36
N PRO A 282 2.29 -50.20 -3.00
CA PRO A 282 3.32 -49.43 -2.26
C PRO A 282 4.83 -49.74 -2.59
N THR A 283 5.71 -49.01 -1.89
CA THR A 283 7.21 -48.81 -1.87
C THR A 283 8.09 -50.05 -1.53
N PRO A 284 9.46 -50.04 -1.34
CA PRO A 284 10.51 -48.97 -1.40
C PRO A 284 11.92 -49.33 -2.03
N ALA A 285 12.80 -48.31 -2.09
CA ALA A 285 14.27 -48.31 -1.96
C ALA A 285 15.23 -48.31 -3.19
N GLN A 286 15.81 -47.12 -3.40
CA GLN A 286 17.24 -46.77 -3.63
C GLN A 286 18.01 -47.26 -4.88
N ALA A 287 18.34 -46.31 -5.78
CA ALA A 287 19.72 -46.00 -6.18
C ALA A 287 19.82 -44.69 -7.01
N ALA A 288 20.70 -43.79 -6.52
CA ALA A 288 21.51 -42.76 -7.20
C ALA A 288 20.97 -41.99 -8.43
N ALA A 289 20.80 -40.67 -8.28
CA ALA A 289 20.86 -39.70 -9.38
C ALA A 289 21.53 -38.39 -8.95
N ALA A 290 22.23 -37.78 -9.91
CA ALA A 290 23.16 -36.68 -9.77
C ALA A 290 22.52 -35.27 -9.69
N VAL A 291 23.35 -34.32 -9.26
CA VAL A 291 23.11 -32.91 -8.97
C VAL A 291 22.70 -32.12 -10.22
N THR A 292 21.60 -31.35 -10.13
CA THR A 292 21.26 -30.30 -11.10
C THR A 292 21.28 -28.93 -10.44
N SER A 293 21.78 -27.96 -11.20
CA SER A 293 22.04 -26.57 -10.84
C SER A 293 20.78 -25.69 -10.94
N GLY A 294 20.48 -24.97 -9.84
CA GLY A 294 20.09 -23.55 -9.86
C GLY A 294 18.72 -23.16 -10.43
N ALA A 295 17.65 -23.37 -9.66
CA ALA A 295 16.42 -22.57 -9.73
C ALA A 295 16.46 -21.44 -8.68
N GLY A 296 15.96 -20.25 -9.05
CA GLY A 296 16.04 -19.00 -8.29
C GLY A 296 15.22 -18.93 -7.00
N PRO A 297 15.41 -17.88 -6.18
CA PRO A 297 14.97 -17.84 -4.79
C PRO A 297 13.50 -17.44 -4.67
N SER A 298 12.66 -18.44 -4.43
CA SER A 298 11.41 -18.29 -3.70
C SER A 298 11.56 -18.91 -2.31
N TYR A 299 10.87 -18.31 -1.33
CA TYR A 299 10.45 -18.84 -0.03
C TYR A 299 11.31 -18.54 1.22
N ASN A 300 10.66 -17.97 2.24
CA ASN A 300 10.71 -18.55 3.59
C ASN A 300 9.77 -19.78 3.53
N VAL A 301 10.12 -21.00 3.92
CA VAL A 301 10.82 -21.44 5.14
C VAL A 301 11.53 -22.78 4.85
N GLY A 302 12.69 -23.01 5.45
CA GLY A 302 13.41 -24.28 5.35
C GLY A 302 12.92 -25.37 6.31
N HIS A 303 13.21 -26.62 5.94
CA HIS A 303 13.51 -27.72 6.85
C HIS A 303 14.62 -28.58 6.24
N GLY A 304 15.80 -28.56 6.85
CA GLY A 304 16.87 -29.54 6.64
C GLY A 304 16.96 -30.51 7.84
N PRO A 305 17.47 -31.74 7.65
CA PRO A 305 17.42 -32.80 8.66
C PRO A 305 18.70 -32.85 9.52
N LEU A 306 18.65 -32.40 10.77
CA LEU A 306 19.62 -32.78 11.81
C LEU A 306 18.93 -32.90 13.19
N LYS A 307 19.32 -33.95 13.94
CA LYS A 307 18.80 -34.30 15.28
C LYS A 307 19.15 -33.24 16.34
N ALA A 308 18.24 -33.07 17.30
CA ALA A 308 18.25 -32.08 18.37
C ALA A 308 19.30 -32.35 19.47
N ALA A 309 19.82 -31.27 20.07
CA ALA A 309 20.36 -31.28 21.43
C ALA A 309 19.21 -31.15 22.45
N PRO A 310 19.29 -31.77 23.65
CA PRO A 310 18.18 -31.83 24.60
C PRO A 310 17.84 -30.47 25.25
N PRO A 311 16.61 -30.32 25.80
CA PRO A 311 16.01 -29.04 26.14
C PRO A 311 16.51 -28.45 27.47
N ALA A 312 16.58 -27.13 27.54
CA ALA A 312 16.47 -26.39 28.80
C ALA A 312 15.12 -25.64 28.86
N LEU A 313 14.50 -25.70 30.04
CA LEU A 313 13.09 -25.52 30.39
C LEU A 313 12.46 -24.12 30.07
N PRO A 314 11.10 -24.03 30.10
CA PRO A 314 10.30 -23.12 29.26
C PRO A 314 10.16 -21.66 29.73
N TRP A 315 10.03 -20.76 28.76
CA TRP A 315 9.57 -19.36 28.91
C TRP A 315 8.09 -19.23 29.37
N ALA A 316 7.44 -20.33 29.76
CA ALA A 316 6.07 -20.32 30.27
C ALA A 316 5.92 -19.56 31.62
N LEU A 317 7.04 -19.16 32.27
CA LEU A 317 7.04 -18.43 33.54
C LEU A 317 7.40 -16.93 33.45
N LYS A 318 7.61 -16.35 32.25
CA LYS A 318 7.83 -14.89 32.10
C LYS A 318 6.59 -14.12 31.63
N LYS A 319 5.43 -14.77 31.62
CA LYS A 319 4.16 -14.28 31.05
C LYS A 319 3.24 -13.58 32.07
N GLN A 320 3.77 -12.83 33.03
CA GLN A 320 2.92 -12.09 33.99
C GLN A 320 3.27 -10.62 34.23
N GLN A 321 4.25 -10.02 33.51
CA GLN A 321 4.57 -8.60 33.68
C GLN A 321 4.47 -7.73 32.40
N THR A 322 4.26 -8.31 31.22
CA THR A 322 4.03 -7.55 29.96
C THR A 322 2.54 -7.35 29.63
N ALA A 323 1.62 -7.81 30.47
CA ALA A 323 0.18 -7.70 30.27
C ALA A 323 -0.43 -6.44 30.88
N ARG A 324 0.16 -5.25 30.66
CA ARG A 324 -0.48 -3.94 30.94
C ARG A 324 -0.18 -2.83 29.93
N SER A 325 0.32 -3.17 28.73
CA SER A 325 0.13 -2.28 27.58
C SER A 325 -1.36 -2.26 27.28
N ALA A 326 -1.99 -1.08 27.36
CA ALA A 326 -3.40 -0.90 27.03
C ALA A 326 -3.71 -1.57 25.68
N ARG A 327 -4.83 -2.30 25.61
CA ARG A 327 -5.34 -2.82 24.33
C ARG A 327 -5.73 -1.62 23.47
N VAL A 328 -4.80 -1.18 22.63
CA VAL A 328 -5.08 -0.47 21.39
C VAL A 328 -4.99 -1.55 20.32
N GLY A 329 -6.08 -1.78 19.60
CA GLY A 329 -6.14 -2.79 18.55
C GLY A 329 -7.55 -2.98 18.02
N ASP A 330 -7.65 -3.32 16.74
CA ASP A 330 -8.95 -3.63 16.09
C ASP A 330 -9.73 -4.66 16.90
N THR A 331 -11.05 -4.48 16.94
CA THR A 331 -11.97 -5.57 17.29
C THR A 331 -12.44 -6.23 16.00
N GLU A 332 -12.96 -7.46 16.07
CA GLU A 332 -13.59 -8.11 14.91
C GLU A 332 -14.56 -7.09 14.28
N GLY A 333 -14.47 -6.75 12.98
CA GLY A 333 -15.34 -5.76 12.33
C GLY A 333 -15.12 -4.27 12.62
N GLN A 334 -14.13 -3.88 13.43
CA GLN A 334 -13.73 -2.47 13.59
C GLN A 334 -12.21 -2.34 13.56
N THR A 335 -11.68 -1.71 12.52
CA THR A 335 -10.26 -1.38 12.47
C THR A 335 -9.97 -0.02 13.08
N ASP A 336 -8.89 0.08 13.85
CA ASP A 336 -8.26 1.33 14.27
C ASP A 336 -7.23 1.83 13.22
N GLY A 337 -7.19 1.17 12.05
CA GLY A 337 -6.27 1.44 10.95
C GLY A 337 -4.91 0.77 11.11
N SER A 338 -4.58 0.15 12.25
CA SER A 338 -3.20 -0.25 12.57
C SER A 338 -2.80 -1.68 12.17
N ARG A 339 -3.73 -2.54 11.74
CA ARG A 339 -3.41 -3.93 11.30
C ARG A 339 -3.78 -4.20 9.86
N LYS A 340 -3.05 -5.13 9.25
CA LYS A 340 -3.46 -5.85 8.03
C LYS A 340 -4.65 -6.75 8.38
N ALA A 341 -5.87 -6.25 8.27
CA ALA A 341 -7.08 -7.05 8.52
C ALA A 341 -7.15 -8.18 7.48
N PRO A 342 -7.16 -9.49 7.85
CA PRO A 342 -7.08 -10.57 6.87
C PRO A 342 -8.14 -10.39 5.79
N ALA A 343 -7.74 -10.55 4.52
CA ALA A 343 -8.67 -10.46 3.40
C ALA A 343 -9.93 -11.27 3.69
N LEU A 344 -11.09 -10.65 3.49
CA LEU A 344 -12.34 -11.38 3.55
C LEU A 344 -12.33 -12.45 2.45
N GLY A 345 -12.27 -13.73 2.83
CA GLY A 345 -12.28 -14.82 1.85
C GLY A 345 -13.63 -14.91 1.13
N PRO A 346 -13.66 -15.12 -0.20
CA PRO A 346 -14.90 -15.27 -0.96
C PRO A 346 -15.75 -16.40 -0.36
N LEU A 347 -17.08 -16.26 -0.38
CA LEU A 347 -17.93 -17.36 0.06
C LEU A 347 -17.81 -18.53 -0.92
N ALA A 348 -17.69 -19.75 -0.38
CA ALA A 348 -17.57 -20.96 -1.19
C ALA A 348 -18.85 -21.31 -1.97
N LYS A 349 -19.99 -20.70 -1.62
CA LYS A 349 -21.30 -20.97 -2.22
C LYS A 349 -22.11 -19.69 -2.31
N ARG A 350 -22.96 -19.64 -3.35
CA ARG A 350 -24.01 -18.63 -3.50
C ARG A 350 -24.84 -18.54 -2.22
N PRO A 351 -25.22 -17.34 -1.76
CA PRO A 351 -26.00 -17.21 -0.54
C PRO A 351 -27.39 -17.82 -0.75
N ALA A 352 -27.86 -18.56 0.26
CA ALA A 352 -29.17 -19.20 0.27
C ALA A 352 -30.08 -18.55 1.31
N GLY A 353 -31.39 -18.70 1.15
CA GLY A 353 -32.40 -18.12 2.04
C GLY A 353 -32.97 -16.78 1.54
N LYS A 354 -33.67 -16.06 2.41
CA LYS A 354 -34.31 -14.79 2.06
C LYS A 354 -33.28 -13.64 2.12
N PRO A 355 -33.11 -12.85 1.05
CA PRO A 355 -32.31 -11.63 1.09
C PRO A 355 -32.75 -10.67 2.21
N SER A 356 -31.79 -10.04 2.85
CA SER A 356 -32.04 -9.06 3.92
C SER A 356 -30.99 -7.96 3.90
N VAL A 357 -31.46 -6.71 4.02
CA VAL A 357 -30.61 -5.53 4.22
C VAL A 357 -30.76 -5.11 5.68
N PRO A 358 -29.88 -5.58 6.58
CA PRO A 358 -30.01 -5.30 8.00
C PRO A 358 -29.73 -3.82 8.33
N ASN A 359 -30.24 -3.39 9.48
CA ASN A 359 -29.92 -2.08 10.04
C ASN A 359 -28.54 -2.09 10.73
N VAL A 360 -27.50 -2.31 9.93
CA VAL A 360 -26.09 -2.17 10.29
C VAL A 360 -25.45 -1.06 9.47
N PRO A 361 -24.27 -0.55 9.87
CA PRO A 361 -23.57 0.46 9.10
C PRO A 361 -23.26 -0.05 7.68
N LYS A 362 -23.33 0.85 6.70
CA LYS A 362 -23.18 0.56 5.26
C LYS A 362 -22.01 1.37 4.70
N PRO A 363 -21.47 1.01 3.53
CA PRO A 363 -20.53 1.89 2.82
C PRO A 363 -21.18 3.24 2.50
N ASP A 364 -20.35 4.24 2.22
CA ASP A 364 -20.77 5.56 1.75
C ASP A 364 -19.93 5.90 0.51
N LEU A 365 -20.49 5.60 -0.66
CA LEU A 365 -19.80 5.78 -1.93
C LEU A 365 -19.83 7.25 -2.33
N ARG A 366 -18.66 7.80 -2.65
CA ARG A 366 -18.53 9.20 -3.05
C ARG A 366 -17.68 9.28 -4.30
N SER A 367 -18.15 10.04 -5.27
CA SER A 367 -17.33 10.32 -6.46
C SER A 367 -16.37 11.48 -6.18
N LEU A 368 -15.17 11.40 -6.74
CA LEU A 368 -14.23 12.52 -6.80
C LEU A 368 -14.32 13.21 -8.17
N PRO A 369 -13.97 14.51 -8.27
CA PRO A 369 -13.87 15.15 -9.58
C PRO A 369 -12.85 14.44 -10.48
N ALA A 370 -13.13 14.35 -11.78
CA ALA A 370 -12.19 13.80 -12.75
C ALA A 370 -10.88 14.61 -12.84
N TYR A 371 -9.78 13.95 -13.18
CA TYR A 371 -8.44 14.56 -13.33
C TYR A 371 -7.66 13.90 -14.47
N GLY A 372 -6.45 14.40 -14.77
CA GLY A 372 -5.64 13.85 -15.87
C GLY A 372 -6.33 13.98 -17.23
N ILE A 373 -7.16 15.01 -17.40
CA ILE A 373 -8.01 15.14 -18.59
C ILE A 373 -7.19 15.66 -19.76
N THR A 374 -7.20 14.92 -20.87
CA THR A 374 -6.50 15.24 -22.11
C THR A 374 -7.36 14.96 -23.33
N ILE A 375 -6.97 15.54 -24.47
CA ILE A 375 -7.45 15.08 -25.78
C ILE A 375 -6.55 13.94 -26.24
N SER A 376 -7.16 12.88 -26.77
CA SER A 376 -6.47 11.76 -27.43
C SER A 376 -7.21 11.43 -28.74
N ASP A 377 -6.47 10.90 -29.71
CA ASP A 377 -6.95 10.17 -30.90
C ASP A 377 -7.68 8.86 -30.56
N GLY A 378 -7.55 8.39 -29.31
CA GLY A 378 -8.08 7.13 -28.80
C GLY A 378 -7.21 5.95 -29.24
N GLY A 379 -7.05 4.92 -28.41
CA GLY A 379 -6.16 3.77 -28.67
C GLY A 379 -6.37 2.93 -29.95
N GLU A 380 -7.33 3.27 -30.83
CA GLU A 380 -7.45 2.70 -32.19
C GLU A 380 -7.02 3.68 -33.30
N ASP A 381 -6.56 4.89 -32.94
CA ASP A 381 -6.12 5.98 -33.84
C ASP A 381 -7.07 6.22 -35.02
N VAL A 382 -8.38 6.21 -34.77
CA VAL A 382 -9.37 6.37 -35.84
C VAL A 382 -9.24 7.77 -36.46
N PRO A 383 -8.89 7.90 -37.75
CA PRO A 383 -8.61 9.20 -38.35
C PRO A 383 -9.79 10.17 -38.24
N GLY A 384 -9.52 11.36 -37.72
CA GLY A 384 -10.50 12.43 -37.60
C GLY A 384 -11.44 12.33 -36.39
N LYS A 385 -11.19 11.40 -35.46
CA LYS A 385 -11.87 11.35 -34.16
C LYS A 385 -11.04 12.02 -33.08
N ASP A 386 -11.73 12.69 -32.15
CA ASP A 386 -11.14 13.24 -30.94
C ASP A 386 -11.90 12.72 -29.72
N TYR A 387 -11.16 12.19 -28.76
CA TYR A 387 -11.69 11.68 -27.51
C TYR A 387 -11.20 12.52 -26.33
N LEU A 388 -12.10 12.75 -25.37
CA LEU A 388 -11.76 13.35 -24.09
C LEU A 388 -11.48 12.24 -23.08
N ALA A 389 -10.19 11.96 -22.86
CA ALA A 389 -9.70 11.00 -21.87
C ALA A 389 -9.60 11.64 -20.48
N PHE A 390 -9.78 10.85 -19.42
CA PHE A 390 -9.77 11.33 -18.03
C PHE A 390 -9.63 10.18 -17.02
N SER A 391 -9.13 10.46 -15.82
CA SER A 391 -9.24 9.56 -14.67
C SER A 391 -10.50 9.87 -13.84
N ALA A 392 -11.17 8.84 -13.35
CA ALA A 392 -12.33 8.93 -12.46
C ALA A 392 -12.14 8.03 -11.24
N ASN A 393 -12.67 8.47 -10.09
CA ASN A 393 -12.54 7.75 -8.83
C ASN A 393 -13.87 7.73 -8.06
N VAL A 394 -14.22 6.57 -7.53
CA VAL A 394 -15.26 6.40 -6.50
C VAL A 394 -14.59 5.85 -5.24
N TRP A 395 -14.86 6.43 -4.08
CA TRP A 395 -14.27 6.01 -2.82
C TRP A 395 -15.30 5.73 -1.75
N ASN A 396 -14.93 4.89 -0.79
CA ASN A 396 -15.79 4.53 0.33
C ASN A 396 -15.44 5.35 1.57
N ALA A 397 -16.28 6.33 1.90
CA ALA A 397 -16.13 7.16 3.10
C ALA A 397 -16.51 6.45 4.42
N GLY A 398 -16.95 5.20 4.33
CA GLY A 398 -17.35 4.37 5.45
C GLY A 398 -18.75 4.71 5.98
N PRO A 399 -19.10 4.21 7.17
CA PRO A 399 -18.24 3.57 8.17
C PRO A 399 -18.00 2.06 7.96
N ALA A 400 -18.53 1.44 6.90
CA ALA A 400 -18.33 0.02 6.59
C ALA A 400 -17.74 -0.19 5.20
N GLN A 401 -16.98 -1.28 5.03
CA GLN A 401 -16.50 -1.75 3.72
C GLN A 401 -17.66 -2.11 2.78
N LEU A 402 -17.45 -1.93 1.47
CA LEU A 402 -18.30 -2.52 0.45
C LEU A 402 -17.76 -3.91 0.10
N VAL A 403 -18.60 -4.94 0.18
CA VAL A 403 -18.23 -6.33 -0.13
C VAL A 403 -19.25 -6.90 -1.11
N VAL A 404 -18.78 -7.32 -2.29
CA VAL A 404 -19.62 -7.90 -3.35
C VAL A 404 -19.01 -9.23 -3.81
N ASP A 405 -19.82 -10.29 -3.84
CA ASP A 405 -19.42 -11.56 -4.48
C ASP A 405 -20.19 -11.78 -5.77
N GLY A 406 -19.48 -12.21 -6.81
CA GLY A 406 -20.04 -12.80 -8.02
C GLY A 406 -20.04 -14.32 -7.95
N PHE A 407 -21.12 -14.96 -8.42
CA PHE A 407 -21.18 -16.40 -8.64
C PHE A 407 -21.60 -16.73 -10.06
N ARG A 408 -20.71 -17.38 -10.82
CA ARG A 408 -20.96 -17.84 -12.19
C ARG A 408 -21.65 -19.19 -12.17
N SER A 409 -22.80 -19.29 -12.83
CA SER A 409 -23.43 -20.59 -13.10
C SER A 409 -22.74 -21.28 -14.29
N PRO A 410 -22.70 -22.64 -14.35
CA PRO A 410 -22.09 -23.35 -15.47
C PRO A 410 -22.63 -22.88 -16.82
N GLY A 411 -21.74 -22.59 -17.76
CA GLY A 411 -22.08 -22.15 -19.12
C GLY A 411 -22.56 -20.70 -19.26
N LYS A 412 -22.59 -19.90 -18.17
CA LYS A 412 -22.94 -18.48 -18.24
C LYS A 412 -21.71 -17.60 -18.45
N ALA A 413 -21.87 -16.57 -19.28
CA ALA A 413 -20.84 -15.55 -19.51
C ALA A 413 -20.73 -14.53 -18.36
N THR A 414 -21.78 -14.36 -17.57
CA THR A 414 -21.85 -13.40 -16.45
C THR A 414 -21.98 -14.11 -15.10
N MET A 415 -21.62 -13.41 -14.03
CA MET A 415 -21.88 -13.81 -12.64
C MET A 415 -23.10 -13.09 -12.09
N ASP A 416 -23.88 -13.77 -11.23
CA ASP A 416 -24.86 -13.09 -10.38
C ASP A 416 -24.14 -12.47 -9.18
N ALA A 417 -24.36 -11.18 -8.93
CA ALA A 417 -23.66 -10.42 -7.88
C ALA A 417 -24.52 -10.19 -6.63
N TYR A 418 -23.90 -10.30 -5.46
CA TYR A 418 -24.53 -10.12 -4.15
C TYR A 418 -23.69 -9.22 -3.26
N GLN A 419 -24.33 -8.21 -2.66
CA GLN A 419 -23.70 -7.39 -1.63
C GLN A 419 -23.88 -8.04 -0.26
N TYR A 420 -22.84 -8.02 0.57
CA TYR A 420 -22.84 -8.57 1.93
C TYR A 420 -22.75 -7.49 3.00
N PHE A 421 -23.42 -7.75 4.13
CA PHE A 421 -23.46 -6.84 5.27
C PHE A 421 -22.88 -7.51 6.50
N TYR A 422 -22.04 -6.77 7.22
CA TYR A 422 -21.32 -7.25 8.40
C TYR A 422 -21.70 -6.40 9.61
N ASP A 423 -21.79 -7.02 10.78
CA ASP A 423 -21.96 -6.29 12.03
C ASP A 423 -20.62 -5.71 12.52
N ALA A 424 -20.68 -4.95 13.61
CA ALA A 424 -19.50 -4.37 14.25
C ALA A 424 -18.53 -5.41 14.84
N LYS A 425 -18.89 -6.70 14.81
CA LYS A 425 -18.03 -7.85 15.15
C LYS A 425 -17.52 -8.55 13.90
N GLY A 426 -17.70 -8.01 12.69
CA GLY A 426 -17.23 -8.64 11.45
C GLY A 426 -17.99 -9.91 11.08
N LYS A 427 -19.10 -10.21 11.75
CA LYS A 427 -19.97 -11.33 11.39
C LYS A 427 -20.88 -10.90 10.25
N GLN A 428 -20.96 -11.71 9.20
CA GLN A 428 -21.95 -11.51 8.14
C GLN A 428 -23.36 -11.68 8.73
N VAL A 429 -24.19 -10.66 8.57
CA VAL A 429 -25.56 -10.59 9.13
C VAL A 429 -26.65 -10.38 8.09
N GLY A 430 -26.28 -10.19 6.82
CA GLY A 430 -27.23 -10.09 5.72
C GLY A 430 -26.56 -10.09 4.36
N TYR A 431 -27.38 -10.18 3.33
CA TYR A 431 -26.97 -10.02 1.95
C TYR A 431 -28.15 -9.59 1.07
N THR A 432 -27.87 -8.98 -0.07
CA THR A 432 -28.89 -8.68 -1.09
C THR A 432 -28.33 -8.90 -2.50
N PRO A 433 -29.12 -9.42 -3.46
CA PRO A 433 -28.76 -9.33 -4.88
C PRO A 433 -28.49 -7.88 -5.26
N THR A 434 -27.44 -7.64 -6.05
CA THR A 434 -26.99 -6.28 -6.37
C THR A 434 -26.59 -6.07 -7.84
N GLY A 435 -26.77 -7.07 -8.70
CA GLY A 435 -26.53 -6.94 -10.14
C GLY A 435 -25.79 -8.14 -10.70
N THR A 436 -24.87 -7.88 -11.62
CA THR A 436 -24.06 -8.91 -12.28
C THR A 436 -22.57 -8.54 -12.29
N MET A 437 -21.72 -9.51 -12.63
CA MET A 437 -20.36 -9.24 -13.06
C MET A 437 -20.12 -9.77 -14.46
N GLU A 438 -19.36 -9.05 -15.26
CA GLU A 438 -18.98 -9.43 -16.63
C GLU A 438 -17.46 -9.55 -16.77
N TRP A 439 -17.01 -10.42 -17.67
CA TRP A 439 -15.60 -10.56 -17.99
C TRP A 439 -15.20 -9.56 -19.07
N ASP A 440 -14.14 -8.79 -18.84
CA ASP A 440 -13.58 -7.90 -19.85
C ASP A 440 -12.36 -8.57 -20.51
N PRO A 441 -12.44 -8.98 -21.79
CA PRO A 441 -11.35 -9.70 -22.46
C PRO A 441 -10.24 -8.77 -23.00
N ARG A 442 -10.35 -7.45 -22.82
CA ARG A 442 -9.40 -6.50 -23.41
C ARG A 442 -8.04 -6.59 -22.70
N PRO A 443 -6.91 -6.52 -23.44
CA PRO A 443 -5.58 -6.47 -22.84
C PRO A 443 -5.48 -5.36 -21.78
N GLY A 444 -4.94 -5.68 -20.61
CA GLY A 444 -4.89 -4.77 -19.45
C GLY A 444 -6.17 -4.74 -18.60
N HIS A 445 -7.27 -5.33 -19.06
CA HIS A 445 -8.56 -5.42 -18.35
C HIS A 445 -9.06 -6.86 -18.18
N MET A 446 -8.19 -7.87 -18.32
CA MET A 446 -8.51 -9.30 -18.24
C MET A 446 -8.86 -9.73 -16.81
N HIS A 447 -9.99 -9.24 -16.30
CA HIS A 447 -10.57 -9.49 -14.98
C HIS A 447 -12.10 -9.30 -15.01
N TRP A 448 -12.78 -9.72 -13.93
CA TRP A 448 -14.23 -9.52 -13.79
C TRP A 448 -14.55 -8.08 -13.36
N HIS A 449 -15.68 -7.56 -13.83
CA HIS A 449 -16.19 -6.22 -13.54
C HIS A 449 -17.60 -6.29 -12.99
N PHE A 450 -17.85 -5.68 -11.83
CA PHE A 450 -19.18 -5.42 -11.32
C PHE A 450 -19.91 -4.38 -12.17
N THR A 451 -21.07 -4.74 -12.71
CA THR A 451 -21.92 -3.88 -13.54
C THR A 451 -22.62 -2.82 -12.69
N ASP A 452 -22.79 -1.61 -13.21
CA ASP A 452 -23.49 -0.49 -12.57
C ASP A 452 -22.79 0.05 -11.31
N PHE A 453 -21.45 -0.06 -11.20
CA PHE A 453 -20.71 0.57 -10.11
C PHE A 453 -20.64 2.08 -10.25
N ALA A 454 -20.36 2.56 -11.47
CA ALA A 454 -20.22 3.97 -11.78
C ALA A 454 -20.74 4.26 -13.20
N SER A 455 -21.12 5.51 -13.45
CA SER A 455 -21.48 6.01 -14.77
C SER A 455 -20.77 7.34 -15.01
N TYR A 456 -20.22 7.51 -16.21
CA TYR A 456 -19.58 8.75 -16.62
C TYR A 456 -20.37 9.44 -17.72
N ARG A 457 -20.62 10.74 -17.51
CA ARG A 457 -21.43 11.55 -18.43
C ARG A 457 -20.73 12.86 -18.72
N LEU A 458 -20.77 13.29 -19.97
CA LEU A 458 -20.41 14.65 -20.34
C LEU A 458 -21.70 15.47 -20.41
N LEU A 459 -21.76 16.52 -19.59
CA LEU A 459 -22.90 17.41 -19.50
C LEU A 459 -22.58 18.75 -20.16
N LYS A 460 -23.57 19.39 -20.78
CA LYS A 460 -23.47 20.77 -21.27
C LYS A 460 -23.46 21.76 -20.10
N ALA A 461 -23.29 23.04 -20.41
CA ALA A 461 -23.30 24.12 -19.41
C ALA A 461 -24.59 24.18 -18.56
N ASP A 462 -25.74 23.78 -19.14
CA ASP A 462 -27.03 23.68 -18.45
C ASP A 462 -27.21 22.38 -17.65
N LYS A 463 -26.15 21.56 -17.54
CA LYS A 463 -26.10 20.25 -16.89
C LYS A 463 -26.99 19.18 -17.53
N LYS A 464 -27.47 19.39 -18.77
CA LYS A 464 -28.09 18.33 -19.54
C LYS A 464 -27.04 17.41 -20.15
N GLU A 465 -27.31 16.12 -20.12
CA GLU A 465 -26.44 15.09 -20.68
C GLU A 465 -26.27 15.28 -22.19
N THR A 466 -25.04 15.13 -22.69
CA THR A 466 -24.73 15.21 -24.12
C THR A 466 -24.03 13.97 -24.66
N VAL A 467 -23.21 13.32 -23.83
CA VAL A 467 -22.53 12.06 -24.16
C VAL A 467 -22.48 11.23 -22.88
N ARG A 468 -22.76 9.93 -23.00
CA ARG A 468 -22.57 8.94 -21.94
C ARG A 468 -21.41 8.03 -22.34
N SER A 469 -20.50 7.74 -21.41
CA SER A 469 -19.46 6.74 -21.63
C SER A 469 -20.08 5.35 -21.70
N GLY A 470 -19.53 4.46 -22.52
CA GLY A 470 -19.94 3.05 -22.56
C GLY A 470 -19.39 2.23 -21.39
N LYS A 471 -18.55 2.81 -20.53
CA LYS A 471 -17.97 2.13 -19.37
C LYS A 471 -18.92 2.20 -18.16
N GLU A 472 -19.52 1.07 -17.83
CA GLU A 472 -20.49 0.94 -16.74
C GLU A 472 -20.18 -0.23 -15.77
N ALA A 473 -19.22 -1.08 -16.12
CA ALA A 473 -18.75 -2.18 -15.30
C ALA A 473 -17.29 -1.98 -14.87
N PHE A 474 -16.98 -2.24 -13.60
CA PHE A 474 -15.68 -1.96 -12.97
C PHE A 474 -15.29 -3.06 -11.97
N CYS A 475 -14.00 -3.38 -11.88
CA CYS A 475 -13.43 -4.21 -10.81
C CYS A 475 -13.25 -3.35 -9.55
N LEU A 476 -13.85 -3.72 -8.42
CA LEU A 476 -13.67 -2.97 -7.17
C LEU A 476 -12.34 -3.31 -6.51
N ALA A 477 -11.38 -2.39 -6.61
CA ALA A 477 -10.06 -2.52 -5.99
C ALA A 477 -9.67 -1.28 -5.17
N ASN A 478 -8.79 -1.47 -4.18
CA ASN A 478 -8.32 -0.42 -3.29
C ASN A 478 -7.11 0.32 -3.89
N THR A 479 -7.30 0.97 -5.04
CA THR A 479 -6.20 1.56 -5.83
C THR A 479 -5.62 2.82 -5.20
N ASP A 480 -6.43 3.59 -4.47
CA ASP A 480 -6.04 4.89 -3.93
C ASP A 480 -6.38 5.05 -2.45
N ALA A 481 -5.47 5.65 -1.69
CA ALA A 481 -5.76 6.16 -0.36
C ALA A 481 -6.40 7.56 -0.46
N VAL A 482 -7.72 7.65 -0.29
CA VAL A 482 -8.48 8.90 -0.41
C VAL A 482 -8.61 9.61 0.93
N ASP A 483 -9.06 8.94 1.97
CA ASP A 483 -9.07 9.51 3.33
C ASP A 483 -8.84 8.43 4.39
N TYR A 484 -7.58 8.23 4.75
CA TYR A 484 -7.20 7.30 5.82
C TYR A 484 -7.35 7.89 7.23
N THR A 485 -7.96 9.07 7.35
CA THR A 485 -8.20 9.71 8.64
C THR A 485 -9.64 9.61 9.12
N VAL A 486 -10.54 9.09 8.28
CA VAL A 486 -11.90 8.75 8.69
C VAL A 486 -11.91 7.58 9.65
N LYS A 487 -12.99 7.48 10.41
CA LYS A 487 -13.19 6.37 11.36
C LYS A 487 -13.27 5.04 10.59
N ASN A 488 -12.62 4.02 11.12
CA ASN A 488 -12.56 2.66 10.55
C ASN A 488 -11.81 2.56 9.22
N ALA A 489 -11.03 3.57 8.80
CA ALA A 489 -10.21 3.44 7.61
C ALA A 489 -9.21 2.28 7.74
N ASN A 490 -9.12 1.44 6.70
CA ASN A 490 -8.13 0.37 6.66
C ASN A 490 -6.84 0.92 6.02
N TRP A 491 -5.74 1.03 6.77
CA TRP A 491 -4.46 1.53 6.22
C TRP A 491 -3.68 0.46 5.45
N HIS A 492 -4.15 -0.78 5.50
CA HIS A 492 -3.58 -1.94 4.80
C HIS A 492 -4.70 -2.71 4.09
N PRO A 493 -5.37 -2.08 3.11
CA PRO A 493 -6.37 -2.79 2.33
C PRO A 493 -5.71 -3.96 1.58
N PHE A 494 -6.46 -5.04 1.45
CA PHE A 494 -6.11 -6.13 0.54
C PHE A 494 -6.60 -5.78 -0.87
N ASN A 495 -6.18 -6.55 -1.88
CA ASN A 495 -6.64 -6.39 -3.26
C ASN A 495 -6.43 -4.96 -3.80
N THR A 496 -5.22 -4.42 -3.65
CA THR A 496 -4.82 -3.09 -4.14
C THR A 496 -4.37 -3.09 -5.61
N ASP A 497 -4.32 -4.26 -6.24
CA ASP A 497 -3.87 -4.45 -7.61
C ASP A 497 -5.02 -4.96 -8.49
N LEU A 498 -5.40 -4.14 -9.48
CA LEU A 498 -6.44 -4.45 -10.45
C LEU A 498 -6.15 -5.74 -11.24
N ALA A 499 -4.89 -6.11 -11.45
CA ALA A 499 -4.54 -7.32 -12.21
C ALA A 499 -4.88 -8.62 -11.47
N THR A 500 -4.98 -8.58 -10.13
CA THR A 500 -5.19 -9.77 -9.29
C THR A 500 -6.47 -9.70 -8.46
N ALA A 501 -7.00 -8.50 -8.21
CA ALA A 501 -8.13 -8.27 -7.31
C ALA A 501 -9.44 -8.94 -7.75
N CYS A 502 -9.69 -9.04 -9.07
CA CYS A 502 -11.01 -9.38 -9.60
C CYS A 502 -11.03 -10.68 -10.42
N GLY A 503 -10.15 -11.63 -10.05
CA GLY A 503 -10.13 -12.98 -10.59
C GLY A 503 -9.71 -13.10 -12.06
N GLN A 504 -9.75 -14.32 -12.57
CA GLN A 504 -9.38 -14.70 -13.95
C GLN A 504 -10.60 -15.24 -14.72
N GLU A 505 -10.49 -15.43 -16.04
CA GLU A 505 -11.61 -15.79 -16.92
C GLU A 505 -12.32 -17.08 -16.49
N ASN A 506 -11.56 -18.04 -16.00
CA ASN A 506 -12.06 -19.33 -15.53
C ASN A 506 -12.67 -19.29 -14.12
N SER A 507 -12.69 -18.13 -13.44
CA SER A 507 -13.22 -18.00 -12.09
C SER A 507 -14.72 -18.33 -12.05
N ILE A 508 -15.11 -19.10 -11.04
CA ILE A 508 -16.51 -19.47 -10.79
C ILE A 508 -17.14 -18.60 -9.68
N SER A 509 -16.30 -17.98 -8.86
CA SER A 509 -16.68 -16.93 -7.93
C SER A 509 -15.54 -15.93 -7.78
N VAL A 510 -15.93 -14.67 -7.53
CA VAL A 510 -15.01 -13.55 -7.28
C VAL A 510 -15.58 -12.76 -6.12
N ARG A 511 -14.71 -12.24 -5.25
CA ARG A 511 -15.08 -11.24 -4.25
C ARG A 511 -14.31 -9.96 -4.54
N GLU A 512 -15.04 -8.87 -4.65
CA GLU A 512 -14.50 -7.53 -4.81
C GLU A 512 -14.84 -6.70 -3.56
N VAL A 513 -13.86 -5.96 -3.05
CA VAL A 513 -13.96 -5.23 -1.76
C VAL A 513 -13.38 -3.83 -1.90
N LEU A 514 -14.19 -2.82 -1.59
CA LEU A 514 -13.74 -1.44 -1.44
C LEU A 514 -13.75 -1.05 0.05
N ASP A 515 -12.55 -0.97 0.63
CA ASP A 515 -12.31 -0.69 2.04
C ASP A 515 -12.60 0.77 2.40
N VAL A 516 -12.87 1.01 3.68
CA VAL A 516 -13.12 2.35 4.19
C VAL A 516 -11.85 3.22 4.04
N GLY A 517 -12.02 4.42 3.50
CA GLY A 517 -10.95 5.37 3.21
C GLY A 517 -10.26 5.15 1.87
N SER A 518 -10.50 4.01 1.22
CA SER A 518 -9.94 3.66 -0.08
C SER A 518 -10.84 4.11 -1.23
N GLY A 519 -10.22 4.41 -2.37
CA GLY A 519 -10.87 4.70 -3.63
C GLY A 519 -10.44 3.72 -4.72
N ASP A 520 -11.28 3.66 -5.74
CA ASP A 520 -11.11 2.86 -6.94
C ASP A 520 -11.04 3.80 -8.15
N THR A 521 -9.84 3.94 -8.72
CA THR A 521 -9.53 4.84 -9.84
C THR A 521 -9.37 4.06 -11.13
N TYR A 522 -10.04 4.57 -12.16
CA TYR A 522 -9.81 4.13 -13.54
C TYR A 522 -9.44 5.30 -14.44
N THR A 523 -8.41 5.10 -15.26
CA THR A 523 -8.08 5.99 -16.37
C THR A 523 -8.85 5.58 -17.63
N GLN A 524 -9.59 6.52 -18.21
CA GLN A 524 -10.46 6.34 -19.37
C GLN A 524 -9.73 6.79 -20.64
N ASP A 525 -8.71 6.05 -21.06
CA ASP A 525 -7.87 6.43 -22.21
C ASP A 525 -8.33 5.80 -23.54
N LEU A 526 -9.11 4.74 -23.47
CA LEU A 526 -9.51 3.95 -24.65
C LEU A 526 -10.86 4.41 -25.24
N PRO A 527 -11.04 4.33 -26.57
CA PRO A 527 -12.33 4.49 -27.23
C PRO A 527 -13.42 3.62 -26.57
N GLY A 528 -14.57 4.24 -26.30
CA GLY A 528 -15.69 3.62 -25.58
C GLY A 528 -15.65 3.79 -24.04
N GLN A 529 -14.47 4.12 -23.49
CA GLN A 529 -14.30 4.52 -22.08
C GLN A 529 -14.26 6.05 -21.95
N SER A 530 -13.59 6.73 -22.90
CA SER A 530 -13.55 8.17 -23.07
C SER A 530 -14.79 8.73 -23.78
N PHE A 531 -14.97 10.06 -23.78
CA PHE A 531 -16.08 10.70 -24.52
C PHE A 531 -15.65 11.03 -25.95
N ASP A 532 -16.38 10.55 -26.96
CA ASP A 532 -16.24 11.07 -28.34
C ASP A 532 -16.74 12.53 -28.35
N ILE A 533 -15.81 13.46 -28.58
CA ILE A 533 -16.09 14.90 -28.61
C ILE A 533 -15.98 15.50 -30.01
N THR A 534 -15.85 14.66 -31.03
CA THR A 534 -15.52 15.05 -32.42
C THR A 534 -16.51 16.08 -32.97
N SER A 535 -17.81 15.84 -32.76
CA SER A 535 -18.91 16.67 -33.28
C SER A 535 -19.48 17.64 -32.25
N LEU A 536 -18.91 17.70 -31.04
CA LEU A 536 -19.43 18.59 -30.01
C LEU A 536 -19.03 20.05 -30.28
N PRO A 537 -19.97 21.00 -30.13
CA PRO A 537 -19.64 22.42 -30.21
C PRO A 537 -18.52 22.83 -29.24
N ASN A 538 -17.86 23.95 -29.55
CA ASN A 538 -16.96 24.60 -28.59
C ASN A 538 -17.80 25.16 -27.42
N GLY A 539 -17.28 25.08 -26.20
CA GLY A 539 -18.01 25.60 -25.05
C GLY A 539 -17.62 24.97 -23.72
N THR A 540 -18.37 25.33 -22.69
CA THR A 540 -18.22 24.77 -21.34
C THR A 540 -19.01 23.48 -21.20
N TYR A 541 -18.35 22.46 -20.65
CA TYR A 541 -18.93 21.18 -20.32
C TYR A 541 -18.53 20.75 -18.90
N TYR A 542 -19.20 19.73 -18.38
CA TYR A 542 -18.88 19.10 -17.10
C TYR A 542 -18.79 17.59 -17.28
N ILE A 543 -17.65 17.02 -16.90
CA ILE A 543 -17.54 15.58 -16.69
C ILE A 543 -18.22 15.26 -15.36
N GLN A 544 -19.24 14.41 -15.39
CA GLN A 544 -19.90 13.87 -14.22
C GLN A 544 -19.40 12.46 -13.96
N VAL A 545 -18.89 12.25 -12.74
CA VAL A 545 -18.66 10.93 -12.17
C VAL A 545 -19.82 10.65 -11.23
N LEU A 546 -20.55 9.57 -11.46
CA LEU A 546 -21.72 9.16 -10.67
C LEU A 546 -21.53 7.74 -10.16
N ALA A 547 -21.43 7.56 -8.84
CA ALA A 547 -21.39 6.25 -8.20
C ALA A 547 -22.80 5.67 -8.04
N ASN A 548 -22.92 4.34 -8.09
CA ASN A 548 -24.15 3.58 -7.88
C ASN A 548 -25.37 4.17 -8.63
N PRO A 549 -25.27 4.41 -9.95
CA PRO A 549 -26.27 5.15 -10.72
C PRO A 549 -27.68 4.53 -10.64
N GLU A 550 -27.77 3.21 -10.55
CA GLU A 550 -29.03 2.46 -10.52
C GLU A 550 -29.51 2.14 -9.08
N ASN A 551 -28.82 2.66 -8.05
CA ASN A 551 -29.13 2.43 -6.62
C ASN A 551 -29.21 0.93 -6.23
N ARG A 552 -28.44 0.08 -6.92
CA ARG A 552 -28.39 -1.37 -6.66
C ARG A 552 -27.59 -1.68 -5.40
N LEU A 553 -26.50 -0.96 -5.17
CA LEU A 553 -25.72 -1.06 -3.95
C LEU A 553 -26.45 -0.35 -2.80
N LYS A 554 -26.37 -0.94 -1.61
CA LYS A 554 -26.93 -0.37 -0.39
C LYS A 554 -25.84 0.34 0.38
N GLU A 555 -26.03 1.64 0.53
CA GLU A 555 -25.10 2.58 1.13
C GLU A 555 -25.81 3.47 2.14
N THR A 556 -25.04 4.26 2.87
CA THR A 556 -25.55 5.16 3.91
C THR A 556 -26.28 6.36 3.32
N SER A 557 -25.85 6.84 2.15
CA SER A 557 -26.43 7.97 1.44
C SER A 557 -26.07 7.87 -0.04
N THR A 558 -27.03 8.18 -0.92
CA THR A 558 -26.82 8.34 -2.37
C THR A 558 -26.73 9.81 -2.80
N ALA A 559 -26.94 10.75 -1.87
CA ALA A 559 -27.01 12.19 -2.15
C ALA A 559 -25.65 12.82 -2.52
N ASN A 560 -24.57 12.08 -2.29
CA ASN A 560 -23.16 12.47 -2.41
C ASN A 560 -22.42 11.63 -3.46
N ASN A 561 -23.14 10.89 -4.30
CA ASN A 561 -22.56 10.01 -5.31
C ASN A 561 -22.06 10.72 -6.55
N SER A 562 -22.38 12.01 -6.73
CA SER A 562 -22.05 12.74 -7.94
C SER A 562 -20.99 13.80 -7.72
N ALA A 563 -19.96 13.79 -8.56
CA ALA A 563 -18.96 14.85 -8.67
C ALA A 563 -18.91 15.40 -10.08
N LEU A 564 -18.70 16.72 -10.19
CA LEU A 564 -18.60 17.43 -11.46
C LEU A 564 -17.22 18.04 -11.64
N ARG A 565 -16.66 17.90 -12.84
CA ARG A 565 -15.41 18.52 -13.26
C ARG A 565 -15.62 19.38 -14.50
N LYS A 566 -15.44 20.70 -14.36
CA LYS A 566 -15.55 21.65 -15.48
C LYS A 566 -14.42 21.46 -16.48
N VAL A 567 -14.77 21.44 -17.77
CA VAL A 567 -13.85 21.49 -18.91
C VAL A 567 -14.35 22.49 -19.94
N VAL A 568 -13.44 23.06 -20.73
CA VAL A 568 -13.78 23.95 -21.84
C VAL A 568 -13.22 23.34 -23.12
N LEU A 569 -14.11 22.96 -24.03
CA LEU A 569 -13.75 22.38 -25.31
C LEU A 569 -13.59 23.47 -26.37
N GLY A 570 -12.54 23.36 -27.16
CA GLY A 570 -12.18 24.27 -28.25
C GLY A 570 -11.64 23.53 -29.46
N GLY A 571 -11.07 24.29 -30.39
CA GLY A 571 -10.46 23.75 -31.60
C GLY A 571 -11.48 23.39 -32.69
N LYS A 572 -11.06 22.52 -33.62
CA LYS A 572 -11.83 22.03 -34.77
C LYS A 572 -11.87 20.49 -34.72
N PRO A 573 -12.82 19.83 -35.41
CA PRO A 573 -12.79 18.37 -35.55
C PRO A 573 -11.43 17.87 -36.09
N GLY A 574 -10.92 16.79 -35.51
CA GLY A 574 -9.57 16.22 -35.73
C GLY A 574 -8.42 16.98 -35.08
N LYS A 575 -8.70 18.10 -34.41
CA LYS A 575 -7.73 18.98 -33.71
C LYS A 575 -8.40 19.66 -32.51
N ARG A 576 -9.13 18.88 -31.70
CA ARG A 576 -9.82 19.43 -30.52
C ARG A 576 -8.82 19.85 -29.46
N THR A 577 -9.19 20.83 -28.66
CA THR A 577 -8.41 21.27 -27.51
C THR A 577 -9.27 21.26 -26.26
N VAL A 578 -8.67 20.99 -25.10
CA VAL A 578 -9.33 21.11 -23.80
C VAL A 578 -8.58 22.09 -22.90
N THR A 579 -9.32 22.96 -22.21
CA THR A 579 -8.82 23.72 -21.06
C THR A 579 -9.53 23.24 -19.81
N VAL A 580 -8.79 22.96 -18.75
CA VAL A 580 -9.34 22.44 -17.51
C VAL A 580 -8.99 23.40 -16.36
N PRO A 581 -9.95 24.24 -15.92
CA PRO A 581 -9.74 25.14 -14.79
C PRO A 581 -9.38 24.37 -13.52
N ALA A 582 -8.72 24.96 -12.54
CA ALA A 582 -8.54 24.33 -11.22
C ALA A 582 -9.89 23.98 -10.58
N HIS A 583 -9.96 22.89 -9.82
CA HIS A 583 -11.08 22.59 -8.95
C HIS A 583 -10.78 23.16 -7.56
N GLU A 584 -11.26 24.38 -7.31
CA GLU A 584 -10.91 25.13 -6.10
C GLU A 584 -9.37 25.28 -6.01
N LEU A 585 -8.72 24.86 -4.92
CA LEU A 585 -7.26 24.92 -4.79
C LEU A 585 -6.52 23.76 -5.49
N VAL A 586 -7.25 22.80 -6.07
CA VAL A 586 -6.65 21.61 -6.71
C VAL A 586 -6.43 21.86 -8.19
N ASN A 587 -5.16 21.95 -8.58
CA ASN A 587 -4.75 21.94 -9.98
C ASN A 587 -4.16 20.57 -10.35
N ALA A 588 -4.94 19.77 -11.08
CA ALA A 588 -4.67 18.35 -11.34
C ALA A 588 -4.58 17.99 -12.83
N ASN A 589 -4.39 19.01 -13.68
CA ASN A 589 -4.28 18.87 -15.14
C ASN A 589 -3.13 19.71 -15.70
#